data_AF-A0A955Q4J6-F1
#
_entry.id   AF-A0A955Q4J6-F1
#
_cell.length_a   1.000
_cell.length_b   1.000
_cell.length_c   1.000
_cell.angle_alpha   90.00
_cell.angle_beta   90.00
_cell.angle_gamma   90.00
#
_symmetry.space_group_name_H-M   'P 1'
#
loop_
_entity.id
_entity.type
_entity.pdbx_description
1 polymer ?
#
loop_
_entity_poly.entity_id
_entity_poly.type
_entity_poly.pdbx_seq_one_letter_code
_entity_poly.pdbx_strand_id
1 'polypeptide(L)'
;MTPEFGIEALLLLATTVVLVYIVRRLQTPRPRTKHLAMTVWAAFGPYDTAEFAEDGLRWASSAAFGRDGISKHKKWIQGYIKDFHHWQARGSFQKIQKMMRWGLMLTAYGPVFEETCQRYRDHAMAEATEIMGRLNENLSKTGHKLEPSKQADGTYQVLYKKIWSDAEIKKKEQETGEAILNGIGNNLLEDQSDTAKMLVAFLGKVHKDNLGRDIKKPKDVGIIWFACLEILNQDPDSEVAQTFKALNDAWTTSKPNEGREQKEQIY
;
A
#
# COMPACT_ATOMS: atom_id res chain seq x y z
N MET A 1 48.72 -35.21 -30.72
CA MET A 1 48.44 -33.79 -30.37
C MET A 1 49.79 -33.19 -30.01
N THR A 2 50.38 -32.38 -30.88
CA THR A 2 51.71 -31.80 -30.65
C THR A 2 51.61 -30.64 -29.66
N PRO A 3 52.62 -30.42 -28.80
CA PRO A 3 52.61 -29.38 -27.76
C PRO A 3 52.38 -27.96 -28.31
N GLU A 4 52.69 -27.72 -29.58
CA GLU A 4 52.48 -26.45 -30.29
C GLU A 4 50.99 -26.07 -30.40
N PHE A 5 50.09 -27.02 -30.70
CA PHE A 5 48.64 -26.75 -30.73
C PHE A 5 48.08 -26.40 -29.34
N GLY A 6 48.67 -26.93 -28.26
CA GLY A 6 48.28 -26.61 -26.90
C GLY A 6 48.64 -25.18 -26.50
N ILE A 7 49.80 -24.68 -26.97
CA ILE A 7 50.31 -23.34 -26.69
C ILE A 7 49.52 -22.28 -27.47
N GLU A 8 49.22 -22.51 -28.74
CA GLU A 8 48.41 -21.59 -29.55
C GLU A 8 46.98 -21.48 -29.02
N ALA A 9 46.36 -22.59 -28.65
CA ALA A 9 45.02 -22.60 -28.05
C ALA A 9 44.99 -21.82 -26.72
N LEU A 10 46.01 -21.98 -25.87
CA LEU A 10 46.15 -21.24 -24.61
C LEU A 10 46.33 -19.73 -24.82
N LEU A 11 47.15 -19.32 -25.79
CA LEU A 11 47.36 -17.91 -26.12
C LEU A 11 46.08 -17.25 -26.66
N LEU A 12 45.32 -17.96 -27.48
CA LEU A 12 44.05 -17.47 -28.03
C LEU A 12 42.96 -17.34 -26.95
N LEU A 13 42.91 -18.30 -26.02
CA LEU A 13 42.05 -18.25 -24.84
C LEU A 13 42.43 -17.09 -23.91
N ALA A 14 43.72 -16.94 -23.59
CA ALA A 14 44.21 -15.87 -22.74
C ALA A 14 43.93 -14.48 -23.35
N THR A 15 44.14 -14.32 -24.65
CA THR A 15 43.87 -13.06 -25.36
C THR A 15 42.38 -12.72 -25.36
N THR A 16 41.53 -13.73 -25.57
CA THR A 16 40.07 -13.57 -25.52
C THR A 16 39.61 -13.19 -24.11
N VAL A 17 40.13 -13.84 -23.06
CA VAL A 17 39.84 -13.51 -21.66
C VAL A 17 40.29 -12.08 -21.33
N VAL A 18 41.47 -11.66 -21.78
CA VAL A 18 41.97 -10.29 -21.58
C VAL A 18 41.11 -9.27 -22.32
N LEU A 19 40.72 -9.53 -23.57
CA LEU A 19 39.82 -8.66 -24.32
C LEU A 19 38.45 -8.55 -23.64
N VAL A 20 37.86 -9.67 -23.22
CA VAL A 20 36.59 -9.68 -22.47
C VAL A 20 36.73 -8.90 -21.16
N TYR A 21 37.84 -9.05 -20.46
CA TYR A 21 38.13 -8.31 -19.23
C TYR A 21 38.26 -6.79 -19.48
N ILE A 22 38.98 -6.39 -20.53
CA ILE A 22 39.13 -4.98 -20.92
C ILE A 22 37.80 -4.38 -21.34
N VAL A 23 37.03 -5.07 -22.20
CA VAL A 23 35.70 -4.61 -22.62
C VAL A 23 34.78 -4.49 -21.41
N ARG A 24 34.77 -5.48 -20.51
CA ARG A 24 34.00 -5.41 -19.27
C ARG A 24 34.40 -4.22 -18.39
N ARG A 25 35.69 -3.95 -18.25
CA ARG A 25 36.21 -2.82 -17.46
C ARG A 25 35.88 -1.46 -18.08
N LEU A 26 35.84 -1.36 -19.41
CA LEU A 26 35.43 -0.13 -20.09
C LEU A 26 33.92 0.12 -20.00
N GLN A 27 33.13 -0.95 -19.86
CA GLN A 27 31.68 -0.90 -19.79
C GLN A 27 31.12 -0.78 -18.35
N THR A 28 31.95 -0.91 -17.30
CA THR A 28 31.47 -0.74 -15.92
C THR A 28 30.90 0.67 -15.70
N PRO A 29 29.72 0.80 -15.05
CA PRO A 29 29.14 2.09 -14.71
C PRO A 29 30.10 2.92 -13.87
N ARG A 30 30.34 4.17 -14.30
CA ARG A 30 31.16 5.12 -13.56
C ARG A 30 30.31 5.88 -12.52
N PRO A 31 30.88 6.24 -11.36
CA PRO A 31 30.16 6.96 -10.32
C PRO A 31 29.64 8.31 -10.85
N ARG A 32 28.48 8.75 -10.35
CA ARG A 32 27.87 10.06 -10.67
C ARG A 32 27.62 10.29 -12.17
N THR A 33 27.31 9.24 -12.92
CA THR A 33 26.97 9.35 -14.35
C THR A 33 25.49 9.08 -14.62
N LYS A 34 24.97 9.68 -15.70
CA LYS A 34 23.62 9.39 -16.22
C LYS A 34 23.45 7.91 -16.57
N HIS A 35 24.53 7.29 -17.08
CA HIS A 35 24.53 5.86 -17.39
C HIS A 35 24.29 5.02 -16.13
N LEU A 36 25.04 5.27 -15.05
CA LEU A 36 24.82 4.59 -13.76
C LEU A 36 23.39 4.77 -13.25
N ALA A 37 22.84 5.99 -13.28
CA ALA A 37 21.46 6.25 -12.88
C ALA A 37 20.44 5.42 -13.70
N MET A 38 20.59 5.37 -15.02
CA MET A 38 19.70 4.58 -15.87
C MET A 38 19.88 3.07 -15.70
N THR A 39 21.11 2.61 -15.49
CA THR A 39 21.38 1.19 -15.24
C THR A 39 20.77 0.75 -13.91
N VAL A 40 20.83 1.58 -12.86
CA VAL A 40 20.15 1.32 -11.58
C VAL A 40 18.63 1.34 -11.75
N TRP A 41 18.07 2.34 -12.44
CA TRP A 41 16.64 2.36 -12.79
C TRP A 41 16.20 1.09 -13.52
N ALA A 42 17.00 0.64 -14.50
CA ALA A 42 16.74 -0.58 -15.24
C ALA A 42 16.80 -1.85 -14.38
N ALA A 43 17.56 -1.85 -13.29
CA ALA A 43 17.66 -3.01 -12.39
C ALA A 43 16.42 -3.17 -11.49
N PHE A 44 15.70 -2.09 -11.17
CA PHE A 44 14.62 -2.11 -10.17
C PHE A 44 13.19 -2.20 -10.70
N GLY A 45 12.95 -1.95 -11.98
CA GLY A 45 11.66 -2.33 -12.58
C GLY A 45 11.56 -3.85 -12.87
N PRO A 46 10.66 -4.32 -13.78
CA PRO A 46 9.82 -3.50 -14.64
C PRO A 46 8.84 -2.65 -13.83
N TYR A 47 8.47 -1.49 -14.38
CA TYR A 47 7.46 -0.61 -13.82
C TYR A 47 6.15 -0.80 -14.60
N ASP A 48 5.03 -0.79 -13.90
CA ASP A 48 3.70 -0.98 -14.51
C ASP A 48 3.22 0.30 -15.20
N THR A 49 3.58 1.46 -14.65
CA THR A 49 3.17 2.79 -15.10
C THR A 49 4.35 3.74 -15.25
N ALA A 50 4.14 4.82 -16.01
CA ALA A 50 5.06 5.94 -16.16
C ALA A 50 5.33 6.64 -14.82
N GLU A 51 4.34 6.70 -13.95
CA GLU A 51 4.47 7.26 -12.59
C GLU A 51 5.47 6.44 -11.75
N PHE A 52 5.32 5.11 -11.70
CA PHE A 52 6.28 4.26 -11.00
C PHE A 52 7.68 4.30 -11.62
N ALA A 53 7.78 4.42 -12.95
CA ALA A 53 9.07 4.60 -13.61
C ALA A 53 9.70 5.96 -13.32
N GLU A 54 8.90 7.02 -13.17
CA GLU A 54 9.35 8.35 -12.75
C GLU A 54 9.92 8.32 -11.33
N ASP A 55 9.20 7.73 -10.38
CA ASP A 55 9.68 7.58 -8.99
C ASP A 55 10.95 6.75 -8.95
N GLY A 56 10.96 5.63 -9.68
CA GLY A 56 12.17 4.82 -9.87
C GLY A 56 13.33 5.65 -10.41
N LEU A 57 13.10 6.53 -11.39
CA LEU A 57 14.17 7.34 -11.98
C LEU A 57 14.65 8.40 -11.00
N ARG A 58 13.75 8.98 -10.20
CA ARG A 58 14.09 9.94 -9.14
C ARG A 58 14.96 9.28 -8.07
N TRP A 59 14.62 8.09 -7.59
CA TRP A 59 15.42 7.35 -6.63
C TRP A 59 16.77 6.93 -7.22
N ALA A 60 16.80 6.42 -8.45
CA ALA A 60 18.06 6.03 -9.12
C ALA A 60 18.98 7.21 -9.38
N SER A 61 18.43 8.35 -9.79
CA SER A 61 19.18 9.59 -9.96
C SER A 61 19.72 10.10 -8.63
N SER A 62 18.91 10.06 -7.56
CA SER A 62 19.34 10.47 -6.22
C SER A 62 20.48 9.59 -5.69
N ALA A 63 20.36 8.28 -5.87
CA ALA A 63 21.38 7.32 -5.47
C ALA A 63 22.70 7.51 -6.23
N ALA A 64 22.63 7.74 -7.55
CA ALA A 64 23.79 7.85 -8.42
C ALA A 64 24.52 9.20 -8.30
N PHE A 65 23.78 10.31 -8.22
CA PHE A 65 24.36 11.66 -8.22
C PHE A 65 24.57 12.24 -6.81
N GLY A 66 23.83 11.76 -5.80
CA GLY A 66 23.71 12.39 -4.50
C GLY A 66 22.80 13.63 -4.54
N ARG A 67 22.38 14.13 -3.36
CA ARG A 67 21.41 15.24 -3.22
C ARG A 67 21.77 16.47 -4.05
N ASP A 68 23.04 16.89 -4.00
CA ASP A 68 23.50 18.11 -4.68
C ASP A 68 23.66 17.94 -6.21
N GLY A 69 23.81 16.69 -6.67
CA GLY A 69 24.06 16.36 -8.08
C GLY A 69 22.79 16.30 -8.93
N ILE A 70 21.62 16.11 -8.33
CA ILE A 70 20.32 16.03 -9.04
C ILE A 70 20.03 17.34 -9.77
N SER A 71 20.31 18.49 -9.13
CA SER A 71 20.05 19.82 -9.68
C SER A 71 20.73 20.02 -11.06
N LYS A 72 21.97 19.55 -11.19
CA LYS A 72 22.77 19.60 -12.43
C LYS A 72 22.20 18.74 -13.55
N HIS A 73 21.39 17.73 -13.20
CA HIS A 73 20.80 16.78 -14.14
C HIS A 73 19.27 16.92 -14.29
N LYS A 74 18.65 17.95 -13.69
CA LYS A 74 17.20 18.16 -13.69
C LYS A 74 16.58 18.12 -15.09
N LYS A 75 17.16 18.84 -16.07
CA LYS A 75 16.65 18.84 -17.47
C LYS A 75 16.64 17.45 -18.10
N TRP A 76 17.66 16.64 -17.79
CA TRP A 76 17.78 15.28 -18.31
C TRP A 76 16.74 14.35 -17.67
N ILE A 77 16.58 14.41 -16.34
CA ILE A 77 15.56 13.64 -15.61
C ILE A 77 14.16 13.98 -16.13
N GLN A 78 13.85 15.27 -16.27
CA GLN A 78 12.56 15.74 -16.78
C GLN A 78 12.31 15.31 -18.23
N GLY A 79 13.35 15.18 -19.06
CA GLY A 79 13.23 14.64 -20.41
C GLY A 79 12.70 13.20 -20.39
N TYR A 80 13.35 12.32 -19.62
CA TYR A 80 12.93 10.92 -19.49
C TYR A 80 11.53 10.76 -18.88
N ILE A 81 11.18 11.58 -17.88
CA ILE A 81 9.83 11.57 -17.30
C ILE A 81 8.78 11.89 -18.38
N LYS A 82 9.01 12.94 -19.18
CA LYS A 82 8.11 13.27 -20.30
C LYS A 82 8.02 12.12 -21.30
N ASP A 83 9.13 11.48 -21.61
CA ASP A 83 9.17 10.33 -22.51
C ASP A 83 8.36 9.15 -21.95
N PHE A 84 8.45 8.85 -20.64
CA PHE A 84 7.66 7.79 -19.99
C PHE A 84 6.16 8.02 -20.16
N HIS A 85 5.69 9.22 -19.83
CA HIS A 85 4.27 9.60 -19.97
C HIS A 85 3.82 9.56 -21.43
N HIS A 86 4.66 10.03 -22.35
CA HIS A 86 4.40 9.97 -23.79
C HIS A 86 4.30 8.54 -24.32
N TRP A 87 5.18 7.64 -23.86
CA TRP A 87 5.12 6.23 -24.23
C TRP A 87 3.90 5.52 -23.63
N GLN A 88 3.46 5.91 -22.43
CA GLN A 88 2.24 5.39 -21.83
C GLN A 88 1.01 5.84 -22.60
N ALA A 89 0.91 7.13 -22.94
CA ALA A 89 -0.19 7.67 -23.74
C ALA A 89 -0.32 6.99 -25.11
N ARG A 90 0.79 6.50 -25.67
CA ARG A 90 0.83 5.76 -26.95
C ARG A 90 0.64 4.24 -26.81
N GLY A 91 0.45 3.72 -25.59
CA GLY A 91 0.36 2.27 -25.34
C GLY A 91 1.67 1.51 -25.60
N SER A 92 2.80 2.20 -25.73
CA SER A 92 4.10 1.60 -26.06
C SER A 92 5.06 1.48 -24.87
N PHE A 93 4.66 1.97 -23.69
CA PHE A 93 5.50 2.06 -22.48
C PHE A 93 6.19 0.74 -22.12
N GLN A 94 5.44 -0.35 -21.96
CA GLN A 94 5.99 -1.65 -21.57
C GLN A 94 7.02 -2.18 -22.59
N LYS A 95 6.75 -2.01 -23.89
CA LYS A 95 7.68 -2.43 -24.96
C LYS A 95 8.98 -1.64 -24.93
N ILE A 96 8.89 -0.31 -24.81
CA ILE A 96 10.07 0.56 -24.83
C ILE A 96 10.91 0.37 -23.55
N GLN A 97 10.26 0.32 -22.39
CA GLN A 97 10.92 0.03 -21.12
C GLN A 97 11.67 -1.31 -21.16
N LYS A 98 11.03 -2.37 -21.68
CA LYS A 98 11.68 -3.68 -21.81
C LYS A 98 12.94 -3.61 -22.68
N MET A 99 12.87 -2.90 -23.81
CA MET A 99 14.02 -2.72 -24.70
C MET A 99 15.16 -1.93 -24.02
N MET A 100 14.84 -0.81 -23.38
CA MET A 100 15.83 -0.01 -22.66
C MET A 100 16.49 -0.78 -21.54
N ARG A 101 15.69 -1.47 -20.72
CA ARG A 101 16.18 -2.31 -19.63
C ARG A 101 17.15 -3.35 -20.13
N TRP A 102 16.79 -4.06 -21.20
CA TRP A 102 17.65 -5.10 -21.76
C TRP A 102 19.04 -4.57 -22.12
N GLY A 103 19.11 -3.41 -22.81
CA GLY A 103 20.39 -2.79 -23.16
C GLY A 103 21.19 -2.30 -21.94
N LEU A 104 20.51 -1.71 -20.96
CA LEU A 104 21.14 -1.17 -19.75
C LEU A 104 21.63 -2.26 -18.79
N MET A 105 20.94 -3.40 -18.75
CA MET A 105 21.31 -4.53 -17.89
C MET A 105 22.62 -5.20 -18.34
N LEU A 106 23.06 -5.00 -19.59
CA LEU A 106 24.35 -5.50 -20.07
C LEU A 106 25.54 -4.89 -19.31
N THR A 107 25.36 -3.72 -18.68
CA THR A 107 26.38 -3.03 -17.88
C THR A 107 26.06 -2.98 -16.39
N ALA A 108 25.02 -3.69 -15.94
CA ALA A 108 24.55 -3.68 -14.55
C ALA A 108 25.41 -4.56 -13.62
N TYR A 109 26.69 -4.23 -13.46
CA TYR A 109 27.60 -4.97 -12.59
C TYR A 109 28.72 -4.09 -12.03
N GLY A 110 29.36 -4.58 -10.96
CA GLY A 110 30.51 -3.96 -10.31
C GLY A 110 30.16 -3.18 -9.04
N PRO A 111 31.17 -2.84 -8.24
CA PRO A 111 30.97 -2.34 -6.87
C PRO A 111 30.23 -1.00 -6.82
N VAL A 112 30.50 -0.10 -7.78
CA VAL A 112 29.79 1.19 -7.88
C VAL A 112 28.31 1.00 -8.17
N PHE A 113 27.97 0.03 -9.01
CA PHE A 113 26.58 -0.30 -9.32
C PHE A 113 25.88 -0.89 -8.09
N GLU A 114 26.49 -1.89 -7.45
CA GLU A 114 25.93 -2.55 -6.24
C GLU A 114 25.72 -1.56 -5.09
N GLU A 115 26.69 -0.70 -4.81
CA GLU A 115 26.57 0.34 -3.79
C GLU A 115 25.44 1.32 -4.13
N THR A 116 25.31 1.70 -5.40
CA THR A 116 24.25 2.61 -5.84
C THR A 116 22.87 1.94 -5.79
N CYS A 117 22.77 0.65 -6.10
CA CYS A 117 21.56 -0.14 -5.89
C CYS A 117 21.18 -0.18 -4.41
N GLN A 118 22.15 -0.27 -3.51
CA GLN A 118 21.85 -0.21 -2.07
C GLN A 118 21.31 1.16 -1.67
N ARG A 119 21.94 2.26 -2.11
CA ARG A 119 21.43 3.62 -1.88
C ARG A 119 20.03 3.82 -2.46
N TYR A 120 19.74 3.24 -3.63
CA TYR A 120 18.40 3.25 -4.22
C TYR A 120 17.37 2.63 -3.26
N ARG A 121 17.66 1.43 -2.73
CA ARG A 121 16.76 0.74 -1.79
C ARG A 121 16.55 1.56 -0.53
N ASP A 122 17.61 2.14 0.00
CA ASP A 122 17.56 2.98 1.20
C ASP A 122 16.70 4.24 0.95
N HIS A 123 16.80 4.87 -0.24
CA HIS A 123 15.95 6.00 -0.63
C HIS A 123 14.48 5.61 -0.78
N ALA A 124 14.20 4.55 -1.54
CA ALA A 124 12.84 4.07 -1.72
C ALA A 124 12.20 3.67 -0.39
N MET A 125 12.96 3.04 0.52
CA MET A 125 12.47 2.64 1.82
C MET A 125 12.24 3.83 2.77
N ALA A 126 13.04 4.90 2.68
CA ALA A 126 12.80 6.11 3.46
C ALA A 126 11.44 6.72 3.14
N GLU A 127 11.09 6.81 1.85
CA GLU A 127 9.78 7.29 1.40
C GLU A 127 8.66 6.31 1.76
N ALA A 128 8.87 5.00 1.58
CA ALA A 128 7.92 3.98 2.02
C ALA A 128 7.66 4.04 3.54
N THR A 129 8.65 4.42 4.34
CA THR A 129 8.52 4.53 5.81
C THR A 129 7.59 5.66 6.21
N GLU A 130 7.56 6.77 5.48
CA GLU A 130 6.60 7.85 5.71
C GLU A 130 5.16 7.39 5.42
N ILE A 131 4.97 6.65 4.31
CA ILE A 131 3.67 6.04 3.98
C ILE A 131 3.27 5.02 5.06
N MET A 132 4.19 4.15 5.49
CA MET A 132 3.96 3.21 6.58
C MET A 132 3.61 3.91 7.89
N GLY A 133 4.22 5.07 8.19
CA GLY A 133 3.89 5.89 9.35
C GLY A 133 2.41 6.24 9.39
N ARG A 134 1.87 6.75 8.28
CA ARG A 134 0.44 7.07 8.14
C ARG A 134 -0.45 5.84 8.26
N LEU A 135 -0.05 4.70 7.69
CA LEU A 135 -0.79 3.44 7.86
C LEU A 135 -0.77 2.94 9.31
N ASN A 136 0.36 3.12 9.99
CA ASN A 136 0.54 2.71 11.38
C ASN A 136 -0.31 3.52 12.36
N GLU A 137 -0.69 4.75 12.06
CA GLU A 137 -1.66 5.52 12.86
C GLU A 137 -3.00 4.79 13.01
N ASN A 138 -3.42 4.06 11.98
CA ASN A 138 -4.65 3.26 12.02
C ASN A 138 -4.40 1.83 12.49
N LEU A 139 -3.33 1.18 12.03
CA LEU A 139 -3.01 -0.20 12.45
C LEU A 139 -2.70 -0.30 13.94
N SER A 140 -2.09 0.73 14.53
CA SER A 140 -1.80 0.73 15.97
C SER A 140 -3.07 0.69 16.82
N LYS A 141 -4.20 1.20 16.32
CA LYS A 141 -5.51 1.11 16.98
C LYS A 141 -6.07 -0.31 17.01
N THR A 142 -5.58 -1.19 16.14
CA THR A 142 -5.94 -2.62 16.13
C THR A 142 -4.87 -3.49 16.80
N GLY A 143 -3.87 -2.88 17.45
CA GLY A 143 -2.78 -3.61 18.10
C GLY A 143 -1.71 -4.14 17.16
N HIS A 144 -1.58 -3.56 15.96
CA HIS A 144 -0.60 -3.97 14.95
C HIS A 144 0.22 -2.81 14.39
N LYS A 145 1.35 -3.10 13.75
CA LYS A 145 2.14 -2.13 12.98
C LYS A 145 2.92 -2.79 11.86
N LEU A 146 3.27 -2.01 10.85
CA LEU A 146 4.24 -2.32 9.81
C LEU A 146 5.61 -1.75 10.19
N GLU A 147 6.66 -2.54 10.04
CA GLU A 147 8.03 -2.09 10.32
C GLU A 147 9.01 -2.60 9.25
N PRO A 148 9.82 -1.73 8.63
CA PRO A 148 10.83 -2.18 7.69
C PRO A 148 11.97 -2.89 8.42
N SER A 149 12.42 -4.01 7.86
CA SER A 149 13.58 -4.77 8.31
C SER A 149 14.55 -4.94 7.16
N LYS A 150 15.77 -4.43 7.34
CA LYS A 150 16.86 -4.58 6.36
C LYS A 150 17.51 -5.95 6.52
N GLN A 151 17.53 -6.71 5.44
CA GLN A 151 18.13 -8.04 5.38
C GLN A 151 19.65 -7.95 5.18
N ALA A 152 20.36 -9.05 5.42
CA ALA A 152 21.82 -9.11 5.25
C ALA A 152 22.29 -8.86 3.81
N ASP A 153 21.45 -9.18 2.82
CA ASP A 153 21.69 -8.91 1.39
C ASP A 153 21.35 -7.47 0.98
N GLY A 154 20.93 -6.63 1.93
CA GLY A 154 20.60 -5.23 1.73
C GLY A 154 19.19 -4.99 1.17
N THR A 155 18.40 -6.04 0.94
CA THR A 155 16.97 -5.90 0.64
C THR A 155 16.17 -5.51 1.88
N TYR A 156 14.93 -5.09 1.68
CA TYR A 156 14.03 -4.74 2.78
C TYR A 156 12.80 -5.63 2.75
N GLN A 157 12.41 -6.09 3.93
CA GLN A 157 11.14 -6.75 4.17
C GLN A 157 10.28 -5.86 5.07
N VAL A 158 9.00 -5.70 4.73
CA VAL A 158 8.05 -5.04 5.63
C VAL A 158 7.43 -6.12 6.52
N LEU A 159 7.64 -6.00 7.83
CA LEU A 159 7.13 -6.94 8.82
C LEU A 159 5.82 -6.43 9.41
N TYR A 160 4.80 -7.29 9.45
CA TYR A 160 3.59 -7.06 10.22
C TYR A 160 3.79 -7.55 11.66
N LYS A 161 3.85 -6.63 12.60
CA LYS A 161 4.12 -6.92 14.02
C LYS A 161 2.88 -6.68 14.86
N LYS A 162 2.58 -7.63 15.74
CA LYS A 162 1.63 -7.48 16.83
C LYS A 162 2.28 -6.67 17.95
N ILE A 163 1.65 -5.57 18.37
CA ILE A 163 2.16 -4.68 19.44
C ILE A 163 1.38 -4.79 20.75
N TRP A 164 0.19 -5.40 20.71
CA TRP A 164 -0.61 -5.69 21.90
C TRP A 164 -0.67 -7.20 22.14
N SER A 165 -0.96 -7.61 23.37
CA SER A 165 -1.30 -9.00 23.66
C SER A 165 -2.68 -9.36 23.08
N ASP A 166 -2.94 -10.66 22.87
CA ASP A 166 -4.26 -11.11 22.39
C ASP A 166 -5.38 -10.75 23.38
N ALA A 167 -5.05 -10.71 24.68
CA ALA A 167 -5.98 -10.28 25.72
C ALA A 167 -6.34 -8.79 25.58
N GLU A 168 -5.38 -7.93 25.28
CA GLU A 168 -5.61 -6.49 25.06
C GLU A 168 -6.40 -6.23 23.78
N ILE A 169 -6.06 -6.94 22.69
CA ILE A 169 -6.81 -6.86 21.42
C ILE A 169 -8.28 -7.26 21.67
N LYS A 170 -8.50 -8.43 22.26
CA LYS A 170 -9.86 -8.92 22.56
C LYS A 170 -10.62 -7.98 23.48
N LYS A 171 -9.96 -7.43 24.51
CA LYS A 171 -10.55 -6.43 25.39
C LYS A 171 -10.96 -5.18 24.62
N LYS A 172 -10.09 -4.69 23.73
CA LYS A 172 -10.38 -3.49 22.93
C LYS A 172 -11.52 -3.72 21.94
N GLU A 173 -11.52 -4.85 21.25
CA GLU A 173 -12.62 -5.27 20.37
C GLU A 173 -13.94 -5.35 21.13
N GLN A 174 -13.92 -5.91 22.34
CA GLN A 174 -15.11 -5.95 23.20
C GLN A 174 -15.55 -4.54 23.61
N GLU A 175 -14.64 -3.68 24.07
CA GLU A 175 -14.95 -2.28 24.42
C GLU A 175 -15.54 -1.52 23.23
N THR A 176 -14.98 -1.69 22.02
CA THR A 176 -15.49 -1.06 20.80
C THR A 176 -16.85 -1.61 20.40
N GLY A 177 -17.03 -2.93 20.44
CA GLY A 177 -18.32 -3.56 20.19
C GLY A 177 -19.39 -3.07 21.17
N GLU A 178 -19.06 -2.99 22.46
CA GLU A 178 -19.94 -2.44 23.47
C GLU A 178 -20.25 -0.97 23.26
N ALA A 179 -19.27 -0.15 22.86
CA ALA A 179 -19.49 1.26 22.55
C ALA A 179 -20.44 1.44 21.36
N ILE A 180 -20.30 0.64 20.30
CA ILE A 180 -21.18 0.69 19.12
C ILE A 180 -22.60 0.28 19.51
N LEU A 181 -22.76 -0.83 20.22
CA LEU A 181 -24.07 -1.32 20.67
C LEU A 181 -24.78 -0.30 21.57
N ASN A 182 -24.06 0.29 22.52
CA ASN A 182 -24.60 1.35 23.36
C ASN A 182 -24.92 2.61 22.55
N GLY A 183 -24.10 2.99 21.58
CA GLY A 183 -24.33 4.16 20.74
C GLY A 183 -25.61 4.04 19.91
N ILE A 184 -25.86 2.89 19.29
CA ILE A 184 -27.11 2.62 18.56
C ILE A 184 -28.30 2.70 19.53
N GLY A 185 -28.20 2.03 20.68
CA GLY A 185 -29.26 2.02 21.68
C GLY A 185 -29.59 3.40 22.24
N ASN A 186 -28.57 4.19 22.61
CA ASN A 186 -28.76 5.55 23.12
C ASN A 186 -29.40 6.42 22.05
N ASN A 187 -28.88 6.39 20.82
CA ASN A 187 -29.44 7.16 19.71
C ASN A 187 -30.90 6.82 19.42
N LEU A 188 -31.34 5.57 19.62
CA LEU A 188 -32.73 5.17 19.43
C LEU A 188 -33.62 5.53 20.62
N LEU A 189 -33.11 5.42 21.85
CA LEU A 189 -33.87 5.66 23.08
C LEU A 189 -34.01 7.15 23.40
N GLU A 190 -33.03 7.97 23.03
CA GLU A 190 -33.03 9.42 23.25
C GLU A 190 -33.85 10.16 22.17
N ASP A 191 -33.97 9.58 20.97
CA ASP A 191 -34.70 10.14 19.84
C ASP A 191 -36.22 10.08 20.09
N GLN A 192 -36.83 11.28 20.20
CA GLN A 192 -38.26 11.44 20.52
C GLN A 192 -39.18 11.34 19.29
N SER A 193 -38.63 11.11 18.09
CA SER A 193 -39.41 10.95 16.87
C SER A 193 -40.32 9.72 16.93
N ASP A 194 -41.46 9.80 16.23
CA ASP A 194 -42.39 8.66 16.15
C ASP A 194 -41.76 7.46 15.44
N THR A 195 -40.87 7.69 14.48
CA THR A 195 -40.10 6.65 13.78
C THR A 195 -39.15 5.91 14.73
N ALA A 196 -38.43 6.62 15.60
CA ALA A 196 -37.58 5.99 16.62
C ALA A 196 -38.42 5.20 17.63
N LYS A 197 -39.54 5.75 18.12
CA LYS A 197 -40.46 5.06 19.05
C LYS A 197 -41.03 3.77 18.44
N MET A 198 -41.44 3.81 17.17
CA MET A 198 -41.94 2.63 16.45
C MET A 198 -40.85 1.56 16.29
N LEU A 199 -39.62 1.98 15.93
CA LEU A 199 -38.50 1.06 15.81
C LEU A 199 -38.12 0.43 17.16
N VAL A 200 -38.05 1.22 18.24
CA VAL A 200 -37.79 0.70 19.59
C VAL A 200 -38.89 -0.27 20.04
N ALA A 201 -40.16 0.03 19.77
CA ALA A 201 -41.27 -0.86 20.11
C ALA A 201 -41.19 -2.20 19.34
N PHE A 202 -40.87 -2.14 18.05
CA PHE A 202 -40.63 -3.33 17.23
C PHE A 202 -39.46 -4.15 17.78
N LEU A 203 -38.30 -3.52 18.01
CA LEU A 203 -37.12 -4.18 18.57
C LEU A 203 -37.41 -4.79 19.96
N GLY A 204 -38.21 -4.11 20.79
CA GLY A 204 -38.66 -4.62 22.09
C GLY A 204 -39.51 -5.88 21.95
N LYS A 205 -40.42 -5.91 20.99
CA LYS A 205 -41.23 -7.11 20.68
C LYS A 205 -40.34 -8.27 20.22
N VAL A 206 -39.47 -8.04 19.23
CA VAL A 206 -38.55 -9.07 18.72
C VAL A 206 -37.62 -9.59 19.83
N HIS A 207 -37.09 -8.70 20.67
CA HIS A 207 -36.24 -9.08 21.80
C HIS A 207 -37.00 -9.94 22.82
N LYS A 208 -38.23 -9.57 23.15
CA LYS A 208 -39.07 -10.34 24.08
C LYS A 208 -39.45 -11.69 23.52
N ASP A 209 -39.84 -11.76 22.26
CA ASP A 209 -40.29 -12.98 21.58
C ASP A 209 -39.15 -13.99 21.43
N ASN A 210 -37.90 -13.53 21.21
CA ASN A 210 -36.74 -14.41 21.00
C ASN A 210 -35.92 -14.69 22.27
N LEU A 211 -35.82 -13.74 23.20
CA LEU A 211 -34.97 -13.86 24.39
C LEU A 211 -35.76 -13.94 25.70
N GLY A 212 -37.09 -13.89 25.65
CA GLY A 212 -37.98 -14.08 26.80
C GLY A 212 -37.90 -12.98 27.86
N ARG A 213 -37.34 -11.81 27.53
CA ARG A 213 -37.13 -10.71 28.48
C ARG A 213 -37.27 -9.35 27.81
N ASP A 214 -37.69 -8.36 28.59
CA ASP A 214 -37.79 -6.97 28.11
C ASP A 214 -36.39 -6.31 28.00
N ILE A 215 -36.30 -5.28 27.14
CA ILE A 215 -35.11 -4.43 26.98
C ILE A 215 -34.92 -3.61 28.27
N LYS A 216 -33.71 -3.64 28.84
CA LYS A 216 -33.39 -2.90 30.08
C LYS A 216 -32.31 -1.85 29.89
N LYS A 217 -31.43 -2.04 28.92
CA LYS A 217 -30.27 -1.18 28.68
C LYS A 217 -30.17 -0.78 27.21
N PRO A 218 -29.54 0.36 26.89
CA PRO A 218 -29.21 0.73 25.50
C PRO A 218 -28.50 -0.39 24.73
N LYS A 219 -27.54 -1.08 25.38
CA LYS A 219 -26.87 -2.25 24.80
C LYS A 219 -27.85 -3.32 24.29
N ASP A 220 -28.95 -3.58 24.99
CA ASP A 220 -29.94 -4.59 24.59
C ASP A 220 -30.64 -4.20 23.28
N VAL A 221 -30.95 -2.90 23.12
CA VAL A 221 -31.48 -2.32 21.86
C VAL A 221 -30.46 -2.51 20.74
N GLY A 222 -29.20 -2.16 20.98
CA GLY A 222 -28.14 -2.33 19.97
C GLY A 222 -27.95 -3.78 19.55
N ILE A 223 -28.00 -4.74 20.48
CA ILE A 223 -27.86 -6.17 20.20
C ILE A 223 -28.99 -6.64 19.27
N ILE A 224 -30.25 -6.34 19.62
CA ILE A 224 -31.38 -6.80 18.82
C ILE A 224 -31.45 -6.08 17.47
N TRP A 225 -31.04 -4.80 17.40
CA TRP A 225 -30.90 -4.07 16.14
C TRP A 225 -29.91 -4.77 15.20
N PHE A 226 -28.75 -5.19 15.70
CA PHE A 226 -27.78 -5.95 14.91
C PHE A 226 -28.29 -7.32 14.48
N ALA A 227 -29.00 -8.03 15.36
CA ALA A 227 -29.61 -9.31 15.02
C ALA A 227 -30.63 -9.16 13.88
N CYS A 228 -31.47 -8.13 13.90
CA CYS A 228 -32.39 -7.83 12.81
C CYS A 228 -31.66 -7.44 11.51
N LEU A 229 -30.53 -6.72 11.61
CA LEU A 229 -29.69 -6.42 10.45
C LEU A 229 -29.08 -7.69 9.84
N GLU A 230 -28.66 -8.64 10.68
CA GLU A 230 -28.15 -9.93 10.23
C GLU A 230 -29.24 -10.76 9.54
N ILE A 231 -30.45 -10.80 10.10
CA ILE A 231 -31.62 -11.44 9.48
C ILE A 231 -31.93 -10.78 8.13
N LEU A 232 -31.89 -9.45 8.04
CA LEU A 232 -32.09 -8.74 6.77
C LEU A 232 -31.08 -9.15 5.69
N ASN A 233 -29.83 -9.47 6.07
CA ASN A 233 -28.81 -9.91 5.13
C ASN A 233 -28.95 -11.40 4.75
N GLN A 234 -29.42 -12.24 5.67
CA GLN A 234 -29.52 -13.69 5.48
C GLN A 234 -30.86 -14.12 4.85
N ASP A 235 -31.95 -13.49 5.28
CA ASP A 235 -33.33 -13.77 4.86
C ASP A 235 -34.12 -12.45 4.69
N PRO A 236 -33.86 -11.71 3.58
CA PRO A 236 -34.43 -10.39 3.34
C PRO A 236 -35.94 -10.39 3.15
N ASP A 237 -36.53 -11.53 2.79
CA ASP A 237 -37.96 -11.67 2.52
C ASP A 237 -38.78 -12.01 3.77
N SER A 238 -38.11 -12.31 4.90
CA SER A 238 -38.79 -12.53 6.17
C SER A 238 -39.56 -11.29 6.63
N GLU A 239 -40.70 -11.50 7.28
CA GLU A 239 -41.54 -10.41 7.82
C GLU A 239 -40.74 -9.52 8.79
N VAL A 240 -39.85 -10.14 9.59
CA VAL A 240 -38.94 -9.44 10.51
C VAL A 240 -37.96 -8.56 9.75
N ALA A 241 -37.31 -9.07 8.70
CA ALA A 241 -36.37 -8.30 7.88
C ALA A 241 -37.04 -7.12 7.19
N GLN A 242 -38.20 -7.33 6.56
CA GLN A 242 -38.92 -6.28 5.84
C GLN A 242 -39.42 -5.17 6.78
N THR A 243 -39.98 -5.57 7.93
CA THR A 243 -40.45 -4.62 8.95
C THR A 243 -39.30 -3.84 9.56
N PHE A 244 -38.21 -4.52 9.91
CA PHE A 244 -37.00 -3.88 10.41
C PHE A 244 -36.44 -2.87 9.41
N LYS A 245 -36.29 -3.27 8.14
CA LYS A 245 -35.77 -2.42 7.07
C LYS A 245 -36.61 -1.15 6.92
N ALA A 246 -37.94 -1.29 6.80
CA ALA A 246 -38.83 -0.14 6.63
C ALA A 246 -38.73 0.85 7.81
N LEU A 247 -38.70 0.36 9.04
CA LEU A 247 -38.59 1.19 10.24
C LEU A 247 -37.20 1.83 10.38
N ASN A 248 -36.14 1.07 10.07
CA ASN A 248 -34.76 1.56 10.12
C ASN A 248 -34.48 2.61 9.04
N ASP A 249 -35.00 2.41 7.82
CA ASP A 249 -34.89 3.38 6.73
C ASP A 249 -35.67 4.66 7.08
N ALA A 250 -36.87 4.53 7.66
CA ALA A 250 -37.64 5.68 8.11
C ALA A 250 -36.91 6.48 9.21
N TRP A 251 -36.35 5.79 10.21
CA TRP A 251 -35.58 6.42 11.30
C TRP A 251 -34.30 7.11 10.80
N THR A 252 -33.55 6.46 9.92
CA THR A 252 -32.32 7.05 9.36
C THR A 252 -32.60 8.25 8.47
N THR A 253 -33.73 8.26 7.75
CA THR A 253 -34.15 9.38 6.90
C THR A 253 -34.74 10.54 7.70
N SER A 254 -35.33 10.27 8.88
CA SER A 254 -35.91 11.31 9.74
C SER A 254 -34.90 12.09 10.58
N LYS A 255 -33.63 11.67 10.62
CA LYS A 255 -32.59 12.42 11.32
C LYS A 255 -32.27 13.73 10.58
N PRO A 256 -32.22 14.88 11.26
CA PRO A 256 -31.71 16.11 10.65
C PRO A 256 -30.28 15.86 10.16
N ASN A 257 -29.92 16.42 9.01
CA ASN A 257 -28.56 16.43 8.46
C ASN A 257 -27.60 17.28 9.33
N GLU A 258 -27.44 16.96 10.61
CA GLU A 258 -26.38 17.55 11.45
C GLU A 258 -25.04 16.89 11.06
N GLY A 259 -24.48 17.31 9.92
CA GLY A 259 -23.15 16.83 9.49
C GLY A 259 -22.74 17.04 8.04
N ARG A 260 -23.62 17.56 7.15
CA ARG A 260 -23.22 17.88 5.76
C ARG A 260 -22.69 19.31 5.57
N GLU A 261 -22.93 20.23 6.51
CA GLU A 261 -22.52 21.64 6.34
C GLU A 261 -21.07 21.96 6.73
N GLN A 262 -20.28 21.02 7.25
CA GLN A 262 -18.84 21.27 7.55
C GLN A 262 -17.86 20.85 6.45
N LYS A 263 -18.33 20.35 5.29
CA LYS A 263 -17.45 19.97 4.17
C LYS A 263 -17.48 20.90 2.95
N GLU A 264 -18.28 21.98 2.97
CA GLU A 264 -18.36 22.94 1.85
C GLU A 264 -17.72 24.31 2.14
N GLN A 265 -16.95 24.45 3.22
CA GLN A 265 -16.13 25.66 3.47
C GLN A 265 -14.60 25.42 3.41
N ILE A 266 -14.17 24.34 2.75
CA ILE A 266 -12.79 24.20 2.30
C ILE A 266 -12.79 23.84 0.82
N TYR A 267 -13.08 24.85 -0.01
CA TYR A 267 -12.54 25.03 -1.36
C TYR A 267 -12.32 26.52 -1.59
#